data_AF-A0A3D6C0G6-F1
#
_entry.id   AF-A0A3D6C0G6-F1
#
_cell.length_a   1.000
_cell.length_b   1.000
_cell.length_c   1.000
_cell.angle_alpha   90.00
_cell.angle_beta   90.00
_cell.angle_gamma   90.00
#
_symmetry.space_group_name_H-M   'P 1'
#
loop_
_entity.id
_entity.type
_entity.pdbx_description
1 polymer ?
#
loop_
_entity_poly.entity_id
_entity_poly.type
_entity_poly.pdbx_seq_one_letter_code
_entity_poly.pdbx_strand_id
1 'polypeptide(L)'
;MLKDGDRGVIRQRGKENVRYAVAPHVPCGVVKPDQLRNLADVADKYQVDELKITSAARIALIGIKEEDVDGVWHDLGMDPGHAVGLCVRSIKVCPGIQYCRLANQDSLE
;
A
#
# COMPACT_ATOMS: atom_id res chain seq x y z
N MET A 1 -8.53 -10.63 16.80
CA MET A 1 -7.57 -9.52 16.74
C MET A 1 -6.32 -9.98 16.04
N LEU A 2 -6.11 -9.47 14.82
CA LEU A 2 -4.95 -9.78 14.01
C LEU A 2 -3.67 -9.19 14.61
N LYS A 3 -2.56 -9.88 14.36
CA LYS A 3 -1.21 -9.38 14.63
C LYS A 3 -0.64 -8.76 13.36
N ASP A 4 0.46 -8.03 13.53
CA ASP A 4 1.20 -7.49 12.39
C ASP A 4 1.61 -8.61 11.42
N GLY A 5 1.19 -8.47 10.17
CA GLY A 5 1.54 -9.39 9.08
C GLY A 5 0.48 -10.45 8.81
N ASP A 6 -0.41 -10.72 9.77
CA ASP A 6 -1.56 -11.58 9.53
C ASP A 6 -2.39 -10.96 8.41
N ARG A 7 -2.63 -11.71 7.32
CA ARG A 7 -3.37 -11.19 6.16
C ARG A 7 -2.79 -9.88 5.59
N GLY A 8 -1.49 -9.65 5.76
CA GLY A 8 -0.80 -8.46 5.24
C GLY A 8 -1.14 -7.15 5.96
N VAL A 9 -1.72 -7.20 7.17
CA VAL A 9 -2.13 -5.99 7.91
C VAL A 9 -1.02 -5.41 8.78
N ILE A 10 -1.17 -4.13 9.11
CA ILE A 10 -0.44 -3.42 10.16
C ILE A 10 -1.46 -3.06 11.24
N ARG A 11 -1.29 -3.55 12.46
CA ARG A 11 -2.19 -3.24 13.56
C ARG A 11 -1.97 -1.81 14.05
N GLN A 12 -3.06 -1.06 14.16
CA GLN A 12 -3.06 0.33 14.60
C GLN A 12 -3.69 0.46 15.98
N ARG A 13 -3.35 1.53 16.70
CA ARG A 13 -3.91 1.82 18.02
C ARG A 13 -5.43 1.98 17.98
N GLY A 14 -5.94 2.67 16.94
CA GLY A 14 -7.34 3.07 16.83
C GLY A 14 -7.74 4.14 17.87
N LYS A 15 -8.81 4.91 17.59
CA LYS A 15 -9.34 5.91 18.54
C LYS A 15 -10.20 5.26 19.63
N GLU A 16 -11.16 4.43 19.20
CA GLU A 16 -12.10 3.73 20.09
C GLU A 16 -11.91 2.21 20.06
N ASN A 17 -11.71 1.64 18.87
CA ASN A 17 -11.46 0.23 18.63
C ASN A 17 -10.18 0.05 17.82
N VAL A 18 -9.53 -1.11 17.95
CA VAL A 18 -8.35 -1.46 17.16
C VAL A 18 -8.70 -1.43 15.66
N ARG A 19 -7.84 -0.78 14.89
CA ARG A 19 -7.95 -0.65 13.44
C ARG A 19 -6.73 -1.27 12.77
N TYR A 20 -6.81 -1.44 11.46
CA TYR A 20 -5.76 -2.02 10.65
C TYR A 20 -5.43 -1.11 9.47
N ALA A 21 -4.20 -1.18 9.02
CA ALA A 21 -3.81 -0.65 7.73
C ALA A 21 -3.36 -1.75 6.79
N VAL A 22 -3.58 -1.55 5.49
CA VAL A 22 -3.02 -2.37 4.43
C VAL A 22 -2.20 -1.50 3.50
N ALA A 23 -1.14 -2.06 2.94
CA ALA A 23 -0.27 -1.36 2.01
C ALA A 23 0.00 -2.25 0.80
N PRO A 24 -0.72 -2.05 -0.32
CA PRO A 24 -0.50 -2.81 -1.54
C PRO A 24 0.93 -2.70 -2.06
N HIS A 25 1.36 -3.72 -2.79
CA HIS A 25 2.65 -3.72 -3.45
C HIS A 25 2.60 -2.77 -4.65
N VAL A 26 3.50 -1.78 -4.63
CA VAL A 26 3.67 -0.81 -5.71
C VAL A 26 5.16 -0.83 -6.08
N PRO A 27 5.55 -1.63 -7.10
CA PRO A 27 6.95 -1.74 -7.50
C PRO A 27 7.49 -0.36 -7.86
N CYS A 28 8.66 -0.02 -7.32
CA CYS A 28 9.38 1.20 -7.66
C CYS A 28 8.59 2.51 -7.43
N GLY A 29 7.44 2.47 -6.75
CA GLY A 29 6.52 3.60 -6.62
C GLY A 29 5.87 4.04 -7.93
N VAL A 30 5.85 3.16 -8.95
CA VAL A 30 5.22 3.44 -10.24
C VAL A 30 3.77 2.95 -10.21
N VAL A 31 2.85 3.85 -10.58
CA VAL A 31 1.40 3.58 -10.59
C VAL A 31 0.78 4.02 -11.91
N LYS A 32 -0.24 3.28 -12.34
CA LYS A 32 -1.13 3.67 -13.44
C LYS A 32 -2.34 4.43 -12.89
N PRO A 33 -2.98 5.30 -13.69
CA PRO A 33 -4.19 6.02 -13.28
C PRO A 33 -5.30 5.11 -12.74
N ASP A 34 -5.51 3.93 -13.35
CA ASP A 34 -6.55 2.99 -12.91
C ASP A 34 -6.26 2.38 -11.55
N GLN A 35 -4.99 2.17 -11.20
CA GLN A 35 -4.62 1.71 -9.86
C GLN A 35 -4.94 2.77 -8.81
N LEU A 36 -4.72 4.06 -9.13
CA LEU A 36 -5.08 5.16 -8.24
C LEU A 36 -6.60 5.29 -8.07
N ARG A 37 -7.37 5.11 -9.15
CA ARG A 37 -8.84 5.04 -9.08
C ARG A 37 -9.29 3.89 -8.20
N ASN A 38 -8.76 2.68 -8.41
CA ASN A 38 -9.11 1.52 -7.59
C ASN A 38 -8.81 1.73 -6.10
N LEU A 39 -7.65 2.31 -5.77
CA LEU A 39 -7.30 2.65 -4.38
C LEU A 39 -8.31 3.62 -3.77
N ALA A 40 -8.78 4.61 -4.52
CA ALA A 40 -9.79 5.57 -4.08
C ALA A 40 -11.17 4.91 -3.93
N ASP A 41 -11.61 4.15 -4.93
CA ASP A 41 -12.92 3.48 -4.94
C ASP A 41 -13.04 2.48 -3.77
N VAL A 42 -11.98 1.71 -3.47
CA VAL A 42 -11.93 0.83 -2.31
C VAL A 42 -11.93 1.62 -1.00
N ALA A 43 -11.17 2.72 -0.93
CA ALA A 43 -11.13 3.55 0.28
C ALA A 43 -12.53 4.11 0.60
N ASP A 44 -13.26 4.59 -0.40
CA ASP A 44 -14.62 5.07 -0.26
C ASP A 44 -15.59 3.94 0.10
N LYS A 45 -15.51 2.79 -0.57
CA LYS A 45 -16.40 1.63 -0.31
C LYS A 45 -16.32 1.14 1.14
N TYR A 46 -15.11 1.05 1.68
CA TYR A 46 -14.87 0.55 3.05
C TYR A 46 -14.77 1.65 4.10
N GLN A 47 -15.00 2.91 3.72
CA GLN A 47 -14.93 4.07 4.61
C GLN A 47 -13.61 4.10 5.39
N VAL A 48 -12.51 3.91 4.65
CA VAL A 48 -11.15 3.97 5.18
C VAL A 48 -10.87 5.38 5.71
N ASP A 49 -10.29 5.49 6.91
CA ASP A 49 -10.09 6.78 7.59
C ASP A 49 -9.15 7.69 6.78
N GLU A 50 -8.02 7.16 6.29
CA GLU A 50 -7.08 7.91 5.47
C GLU A 50 -6.34 7.07 4.41
N LEU A 51 -6.02 7.71 3.28
CA LEU A 51 -4.99 7.25 2.35
C LEU A 51 -3.66 7.97 2.64
N LYS A 52 -2.60 7.21 2.89
CA LYS A 52 -1.27 7.76 3.22
C LYS A 52 -0.24 7.40 2.16
N ILE A 53 0.31 8.41 1.50
CA ILE A 53 1.60 8.26 0.79
C ILE A 53 2.69 8.05 1.84
N THR A 54 3.37 6.91 1.76
CA THR A 54 4.39 6.50 2.73
C THR A 54 5.80 6.86 2.25
N SER A 55 6.76 6.91 3.18
CA SER A 55 8.20 7.06 2.85
C SER A 55 8.76 5.90 2.02
N ALA A 56 7.97 4.85 1.84
CA ALA A 56 8.28 3.65 1.07
C ALA A 56 7.76 3.73 -0.39
N ALA A 57 7.39 4.92 -0.88
CA ALA A 57 6.88 5.18 -2.23
C ALA A 57 5.66 4.32 -2.62
N ARG A 58 4.70 4.18 -1.69
CA ARG A 58 3.42 3.50 -1.92
C ARG A 58 2.32 4.18 -1.11
N ILE A 59 1.07 3.86 -1.43
CA ILE A 59 -0.12 4.35 -0.73
C ILE A 59 -0.60 3.25 0.22
N ALA A 60 -0.83 3.61 1.49
CA ALA A 60 -1.45 2.73 2.49
C ALA A 60 -2.87 3.19 2.80
N LEU A 61 -3.77 2.24 3.00
CA LEU A 61 -5.15 2.45 3.47
C LEU A 61 -5.14 2.27 4.98
N ILE A 62 -5.59 3.27 5.75
CA ILE A 62 -5.50 3.35 7.20
C ILE A 62 -6.90 3.34 7.83
N GLY A 63 -7.09 2.67 8.97
CA GLY A 63 -8.35 2.75 9.71
C GLY A 63 -9.36 1.65 9.40
N ILE A 64 -8.94 0.54 8.79
CA ILE A 64 -9.80 -0.56 8.37
C ILE A 64 -10.26 -1.39 9.58
N LYS A 65 -11.54 -1.83 9.58
CA LYS A 65 -12.08 -2.78 10.56
C LYS A 65 -11.57 -4.20 10.29
N GLU A 66 -11.46 -5.02 11.34
CA GLU A 66 -10.94 -6.39 11.21
C GLU A 66 -11.72 -7.27 10.22
N GLU A 67 -13.05 -7.10 10.19
CA GLU A 67 -14.00 -7.83 9.34
C GLU A 67 -13.91 -7.45 7.86
N ASP A 68 -13.48 -6.22 7.58
CA ASP A 68 -13.41 -5.68 6.21
C ASP A 68 -12.07 -6.02 5.51
N VAL A 69 -11.06 -6.48 6.26
CA VAL A 69 -9.70 -6.70 5.74
C VAL A 69 -9.67 -7.59 4.49
N ASP A 70 -10.41 -8.71 4.50
CA ASP A 70 -10.41 -9.64 3.36
C ASP A 70 -11.16 -9.06 2.16
N GLY A 71 -12.23 -8.28 2.41
CA GLY A 71 -12.97 -7.58 1.37
C GLY A 71 -12.13 -6.50 0.70
N VAL A 72 -11.39 -5.71 1.48
CA VAL A 72 -10.46 -4.69 0.98
C VAL A 72 -9.41 -5.33 0.06
N TRP A 73 -8.80 -6.44 0.47
CA TRP A 73 -7.81 -7.13 -0.38
C TRP A 73 -8.43 -7.72 -1.64
N HIS A 74 -9.62 -8.30 -1.53
CA HIS A 74 -10.34 -8.86 -2.67
C HIS A 74 -10.63 -7.80 -3.72
N ASP A 75 -11.17 -6.64 -3.32
CA ASP A 75 -11.53 -5.56 -4.23
C ASP A 75 -10.30 -4.83 -4.79
N LEU A 76 -9.24 -4.68 -3.98
CA LEU A 76 -7.98 -4.13 -4.49
C LEU A 76 -7.42 -5.01 -5.61
N GLY A 77 -7.50 -6.33 -5.48
CA GLY A 77 -6.89 -7.26 -6.44
C GLY A 77 -5.37 -7.06 -6.58
N MET A 78 -4.72 -6.52 -5.54
CA MET A 78 -3.29 -6.22 -5.49
C MET A 78 -2.61 -7.08 -4.43
N ASP A 79 -1.35 -7.42 -4.65
CA ASP A 79 -0.58 -8.18 -3.68
C ASP A 79 -0.20 -7.34 -2.44
N PRO A 80 -0.08 -7.95 -1.25
CA PRO A 80 0.43 -7.27 -0.07
C PRO A 80 1.87 -6.79 -0.26
N GLY A 81 2.14 -5.52 0.03
CA GLY A 81 3.48 -4.94 -0.10
C GLY A 81 4.44 -5.29 1.05
N HIS A 82 4.16 -6.34 1.83
CA HIS A 82 4.98 -6.80 2.95
C HIS A 82 5.46 -5.68 3.89
N ALA A 83 4.53 -4.93 4.50
CA ALA A 83 4.85 -3.77 5.33
C ALA A 83 5.46 -4.11 6.71
N VAL A 84 5.30 -5.34 7.18
CA VAL A 84 5.82 -5.85 8.47
C VAL A 84 6.58 -7.17 8.29
N GLY A 85 7.34 -7.62 9.29
CA GLY A 85 8.15 -8.85 9.22
C GLY A 85 9.58 -8.67 8.68
N LEU A 86 10.36 -9.76 8.63
CA LEU A 86 11.74 -9.80 8.12
C LEU A 86 11.74 -10.14 6.63
N CYS A 87 11.64 -9.12 5.78
CA CYS A 87 11.55 -9.28 4.34
C CYS A 87 12.16 -8.07 3.63
N VAL A 88 12.37 -8.21 2.32
CA VAL A 88 12.67 -7.07 1.46
C VAL A 88 11.46 -6.12 1.51
N ARG A 89 11.74 -4.88 1.92
CA ARG A 89 10.74 -3.81 2.00
C ARG A 89 10.54 -3.18 0.62
N SER A 90 10.03 -1.96 0.59
CA SER A 90 9.82 -1.23 -0.66
C SER A 90 11.14 -0.88 -1.33
N ILE A 91 11.27 -1.28 -2.58
CA ILE A 91 12.32 -0.85 -3.51
C ILE A 91 11.88 0.49 -4.11
N LYS A 92 12.76 1.49 -4.04
CA LYS A 92 12.52 2.84 -4.54
C LYS A 92 13.64 3.20 -5.51
N VAL A 93 13.25 3.81 -6.62
CA VAL A 93 14.15 4.13 -7.71
C VAL A 93 13.84 5.54 -8.22
N CYS A 94 14.79 6.13 -8.94
CA CYS A 94 14.51 7.38 -9.64
C CYS A 94 13.68 7.09 -10.92
N PRO A 95 13.23 8.13 -11.66
CA PRO A 95 12.48 7.91 -12.90
C PRO A 95 13.24 7.18 -14.02
N GLY A 96 14.51 6.83 -13.84
CA GLY A 96 15.30 6.08 -14.82
C GLY A 96 15.64 6.85 -16.09
N ILE A 97 16.18 6.13 -17.07
CA ILE A 97 16.62 6.67 -18.36
C ILE A 97 15.47 7.21 -19.21
N GLN A 98 14.25 6.73 -18.97
CA GLN A 98 13.07 7.13 -19.74
C GLN A 98 12.65 8.57 -19.45
N TYR A 99 12.89 9.06 -18.23
CA TYR A 99 12.34 10.34 -17.77
C TYR A 99 13.37 11.31 -17.16
N CYS A 100 14.62 10.88 -16.92
CA CYS A 100 15.68 11.73 -16.37
C CYS A 100 16.81 11.96 -17.37
N ARG A 101 17.05 13.23 -17.77
CA ARG A 101 18.17 13.64 -18.65
C ARG A 101 19.56 13.25 -18.13
N LEU A 102 19.71 13.09 -16.81
CA LEU A 102 20.99 12.80 -16.15
C LEU A 102 21.17 11.32 -15.80
N ALA A 103 20.23 10.46 -16.21
CA ALA A 103 20.32 9.04 -15.89
C ALA A 103 21.52 8.39 -16.59
N ASN A 104 22.28 7.61 -15.81
CA ASN A 104 23.43 6.87 -16.32
C ASN A 104 23.12 5.38 -16.59
N GLN A 105 22.11 4.83 -15.92
CA GLN A 105 21.69 3.43 -16.01
C GLN A 105 20.18 3.34 -15.85
N ASP A 106 19.58 2.25 -16.36
CA ASP A 106 18.18 1.98 -16.10
C ASP A 106 17.99 1.60 -14.63
N SER A 107 17.03 2.26 -14.00
CA SER A 107 16.69 2.02 -12.60
C SER A 107 15.31 1.40 -12.44
N LEU A 108 14.55 1.21 -13.53
CA LEU A 108 13.22 0.60 -13.50
C LEU A 108 13.24 -0.89 -13.90
N GLU A 109 14.34 -1.34 -14.51
CA GLU A 109 14.61 -2.73 -14.95
C GLU A 109 15.76 -3.37 -14.17
#